data_AF-A0A0F5JX50-F1
#
_entry.id   AF-A0A0F5JX50-F1
#
_cell.length_a   1.000
_cell.length_b   1.000
_cell.length_c   1.000
_cell.angle_alpha   90.00
_cell.angle_beta   90.00
_cell.angle_gamma   90.00
#
_symmetry.space_group_name_H-M   'P 1'
#
loop_
_entity.id
_entity.type
_entity.pdbx_description
1 polymer ?
#
loop_
_entity_poly.entity_id
_entity_poly.type
_entity_poly.pdbx_seq_one_letter_code
_entity_poly.pdbx_strand_id
1 'polypeptide(L)'
;MSLPRNIPSAAISVDSIAWIGLTSGRLPLATATSDAKLLTGRQKPMTEIAMLFAQIETRDGHRGLGFSYSKRGGGEGQFAHAAEIAPALMIDANQQWDCPTAQRMCRTFEPLNLIWIKEPLDCYDVDGHAALAATFDTPIATGEMLRSLAEHRAFIQAKAADFLMPDGPRVGGITPFLKVAALAEEAGIMLAPHFAMELHVHLAACYPTDPWVEHFERLEPSFNERIETHAGRMIVPTRPGVGLSLSDPVRG
;
A
#
# COMPACT_ATOMS: atom_id res chain seq x y z
N MET A 1 65.05 2.57 -5.40
CA MET A 1 63.93 2.99 -6.26
C MET A 1 62.68 2.89 -5.41
N SER A 2 62.20 4.03 -4.89
CA SER A 2 61.11 4.08 -3.89
C SER A 2 59.77 4.12 -4.60
N LEU A 3 58.85 3.22 -4.26
CA LEU A 3 57.46 3.27 -4.71
C LEU A 3 56.79 4.52 -4.13
N PRO A 4 55.96 5.25 -4.90
CA PRO A 4 55.28 6.44 -4.38
C PRO A 4 54.22 6.05 -3.35
N ARG A 5 54.19 6.80 -2.25
CA ARG A 5 53.20 6.73 -1.18
C ARG A 5 51.87 7.38 -1.59
N ASN A 6 50.81 6.88 -0.97
CA ASN A 6 49.51 7.51 -0.74
C ASN A 6 48.66 7.83 -1.97
N ILE A 7 47.78 6.88 -2.32
CA ILE A 7 46.47 7.21 -2.86
C ILE A 7 45.67 7.83 -1.70
N PRO A 8 45.12 9.05 -1.82
CA PRO A 8 44.25 9.61 -0.80
C PRO A 8 43.04 8.70 -0.64
N SER A 9 42.78 8.23 0.58
CA SER A 9 41.47 7.68 0.92
C SER A 9 40.47 8.81 0.69
N ALA A 10 39.73 8.78 -0.41
CA ALA A 10 38.54 9.61 -0.54
C ALA A 10 37.69 9.31 0.70
N ALA A 11 37.39 10.34 1.49
CA ALA A 11 36.42 10.20 2.57
C ALA A 11 35.15 9.63 1.93
N ILE A 12 34.71 8.46 2.40
CA ILE A 12 33.44 7.90 1.98
C ILE A 12 32.41 8.95 2.37
N SER A 13 31.85 9.64 1.38
CA SER A 13 30.72 10.51 1.61
C SER A 13 29.60 9.61 2.14
N VAL A 14 29.22 9.80 3.39
CA VAL A 14 28.05 9.17 4.01
C VAL A 14 26.78 9.94 3.63
N ASP A 15 26.72 10.37 2.38
CA ASP A 15 25.52 10.99 1.83
C ASP A 15 24.36 9.99 1.95
N SER A 16 23.29 10.45 2.58
CA SER A 16 22.12 9.64 2.87
C SER A 16 21.04 9.90 1.83
N ILE A 17 20.31 8.85 1.48
CA ILE A 17 19.14 8.98 0.62
C ILE A 17 18.11 9.90 1.29
N ALA A 18 17.70 10.94 0.59
CA ALA A 18 16.67 11.88 1.03
C ALA A 18 15.28 11.45 0.54
N TRP A 19 15.20 10.85 -0.65
CA TRP A 19 13.94 10.46 -1.27
C TRP A 19 14.15 9.27 -2.22
N ILE A 20 13.14 8.39 -2.28
CA ILE A 20 13.04 7.30 -3.25
C ILE A 20 11.65 7.31 -3.86
N GLY A 21 11.57 7.33 -5.19
CA GLY A 21 10.36 7.10 -5.95
C GLY A 21 10.40 5.74 -6.62
N LEU A 22 9.44 4.87 -6.31
CA LEU A 22 9.28 3.57 -6.95
C LEU A 22 8.18 3.64 -8.00
N THR A 23 8.44 3.05 -9.17
CA THR A 23 7.45 2.94 -10.24
C THR A 23 7.52 1.55 -10.83
N SER A 24 6.42 0.81 -10.80
CA SER A 24 6.30 -0.46 -11.52
C SER A 24 5.66 -0.24 -12.89
N GLY A 25 6.05 -1.06 -13.86
CA GLY A 25 5.52 -0.98 -15.21
C GLY A 25 5.66 -2.31 -15.95
N ARG A 26 4.90 -2.47 -17.03
CA ARG A 26 5.05 -3.59 -17.96
C ARG A 26 5.71 -3.09 -19.23
N LEU A 27 6.87 -3.64 -19.55
CA LEU A 27 7.57 -3.37 -20.80
C LEU A 27 7.11 -4.40 -21.85
N PRO A 28 6.34 -4.01 -22.88
CA PRO A 28 5.91 -4.94 -23.91
C PRO A 28 7.12 -5.43 -24.74
N LEU A 29 7.11 -6.70 -25.09
CA LEU A 29 8.09 -7.30 -26.00
C LEU A 29 7.60 -7.17 -27.43
N ALA A 30 8.46 -6.65 -28.31
CA ALA A 30 8.17 -6.53 -29.74
C ALA A 30 7.85 -7.88 -30.40
N THR A 31 8.36 -8.98 -29.85
CA THR A 31 8.04 -10.34 -30.29
C THR A 31 7.87 -11.23 -29.07
N ALA A 32 6.76 -11.97 -29.03
CA ALA A 32 6.47 -12.87 -27.93
C ALA A 32 7.56 -13.95 -27.85
N THR A 33 8.23 -14.02 -26.70
CA THR A 33 9.42 -14.86 -26.53
C THR A 33 9.13 -16.00 -25.55
N SER A 34 9.46 -17.22 -25.93
CA SER A 34 9.42 -18.36 -24.99
C SER A 34 10.75 -18.45 -24.25
N ASP A 35 10.70 -18.54 -22.92
CA ASP A 35 11.86 -18.87 -22.06
C ASP A 35 11.87 -20.35 -21.65
N ALA A 36 11.02 -21.18 -22.28
CA ALA A 36 10.94 -22.61 -22.01
C ALA A 36 12.27 -23.28 -22.35
N LYS A 37 12.97 -23.77 -21.32
CA LYS A 37 14.17 -24.60 -21.49
C LYS A 37 13.85 -26.09 -21.52
N LEU A 38 12.76 -26.49 -22.16
CA LEU A 38 12.33 -27.89 -22.27
C LEU A 38 11.93 -28.23 -23.70
N LEU A 39 12.40 -29.38 -24.19
CA LEU A 39 12.16 -29.90 -25.55
C LEU A 39 10.68 -30.13 -25.89
N THR A 40 9.78 -30.22 -24.88
CA THR A 40 8.38 -30.61 -25.05
C THR A 40 7.36 -29.69 -24.36
N GLY A 41 7.79 -28.59 -23.72
CA GLY A 41 6.90 -27.77 -22.89
C GLY A 41 6.09 -26.73 -23.68
N ARG A 42 4.76 -26.85 -23.71
CA ARG A 42 3.85 -25.76 -24.11
C ARG A 42 3.82 -24.68 -23.03
N GLN A 43 4.79 -23.78 -23.03
CA GLN A 43 4.76 -22.58 -22.21
C GLN A 43 4.16 -21.43 -23.02
N LYS A 44 3.23 -20.67 -22.44
CA LYS A 44 2.70 -19.46 -23.07
C LYS A 44 3.87 -18.48 -23.28
N PRO A 45 4.11 -18.02 -24.53
CA PRO A 45 5.13 -17.03 -24.82
C PRO A 45 4.93 -15.78 -23.97
N MET A 46 6.02 -15.25 -23.43
CA MET A 46 6.05 -13.99 -22.71
C MET A 46 5.86 -12.85 -23.71
N THR A 47 4.90 -11.97 -23.46
CA THR A 47 4.62 -10.78 -24.28
C THR A 47 5.09 -9.48 -23.63
N GLU A 48 5.50 -9.52 -22.37
CA GLU A 48 5.88 -8.35 -21.58
C GLU A 48 6.79 -8.75 -20.40
N ILE A 49 7.60 -7.80 -19.92
CA ILE A 49 8.46 -7.94 -18.74
C ILE A 49 7.96 -6.98 -17.66
N ALA A 50 7.85 -7.45 -16.42
CA ALA A 50 7.56 -6.58 -15.30
C ALA A 50 8.84 -5.84 -14.89
N MET A 51 8.81 -4.51 -14.92
CA MET A 51 9.91 -3.63 -14.56
C MET A 51 9.57 -2.91 -13.25
N LEU A 52 10.58 -2.70 -12.40
CA LEU A 52 10.51 -1.82 -11.25
C LEU A 52 11.64 -0.80 -11.38
N PHE A 53 11.29 0.49 -11.37
CA PHE A 53 12.22 1.60 -11.45
C PHE A 53 12.32 2.27 -10.09
N ALA A 54 13.53 2.66 -9.70
CA ALA A 54 13.80 3.40 -8.48
C ALA A 54 14.52 4.70 -8.85
N GLN A 55 13.85 5.83 -8.62
CA GLN A 55 14.47 7.16 -8.66
C GLN A 55 14.95 7.50 -7.26
N ILE A 56 16.21 7.89 -7.13
CA ILE A 56 16.83 8.18 -5.84
C ILE A 56 17.35 9.60 -5.87
N GLU A 57 17.04 10.38 -4.84
CA GLU A 57 17.64 11.67 -4.56
C GLU A 57 18.34 11.62 -3.20
N THR A 58 19.58 12.10 -3.14
CA THR A 58 20.37 12.17 -1.92
C THR A 58 20.29 13.56 -1.28
N ARG A 59 20.73 13.71 -0.03
CA ARG A 59 20.69 15.00 0.66
C ARG A 59 21.63 16.04 0.05
N ASP A 60 22.72 15.60 -0.57
CA ASP A 60 23.64 16.47 -1.30
C ASP A 60 23.12 16.82 -2.71
N GLY A 61 21.90 16.40 -3.06
CA GLY A 61 21.22 16.76 -4.31
C GLY A 61 21.61 15.87 -5.50
N HIS A 62 22.29 14.74 -5.28
CA HIS A 62 22.56 13.78 -6.35
C HIS A 62 21.28 13.03 -6.73
N ARG A 63 21.07 12.82 -8.02
CA ARG A 63 19.92 12.10 -8.57
C ARG A 63 20.37 10.92 -9.42
N GLY A 64 19.69 9.79 -9.28
CA GLY A 64 19.96 8.57 -10.04
C GLY A 64 18.70 7.78 -10.36
N LEU A 65 18.77 6.94 -11.39
CA LEU A 65 17.73 6.00 -11.77
C LEU A 65 18.31 4.58 -11.78
N GLY A 66 17.74 3.70 -10.98
CA GLY A 66 17.97 2.26 -11.01
C GLY A 66 16.75 1.51 -11.55
N PHE A 67 16.93 0.27 -11.97
CA PHE A 67 15.82 -0.61 -12.31
C PHE A 67 16.13 -2.07 -11.99
N SER A 68 15.08 -2.82 -11.69
CA SER A 68 15.08 -4.28 -11.62
C SER A 68 13.92 -4.82 -12.47
N TYR A 69 13.95 -6.11 -12.81
CA TYR A 69 12.91 -6.70 -13.65
C TYR A 69 12.65 -8.16 -13.31
N SER A 70 11.43 -8.60 -13.57
CA SER A 70 11.05 -10.01 -13.57
C SER A 70 10.47 -10.39 -14.92
N LYS A 71 10.99 -11.47 -15.50
CA LYS A 71 10.52 -11.99 -16.80
C LYS A 71 9.10 -12.54 -16.71
N ARG A 72 8.60 -12.93 -15.53
CA ARG A 72 7.25 -13.48 -15.39
C ARG A 72 6.58 -12.99 -14.13
N GLY A 73 5.41 -12.38 -14.30
CA GLY A 73 4.41 -12.15 -13.25
C GLY A 73 4.82 -11.24 -12.09
N GLY A 74 5.83 -10.37 -12.23
CA GLY A 74 6.21 -9.44 -11.14
C GLY A 74 6.41 -10.15 -9.79
N GLY A 75 6.91 -11.39 -9.83
CA GLY A 75 6.89 -12.31 -8.69
C GLY A 75 7.75 -11.88 -7.50
N GLU A 76 8.00 -12.81 -6.58
CA GLU A 76 8.70 -12.63 -5.29
C GLU A 76 9.88 -11.63 -5.31
N GLY A 77 10.69 -11.61 -6.38
CA GLY A 77 11.81 -10.67 -6.50
C GLY A 77 11.44 -9.17 -6.48
N GLN A 78 10.29 -8.76 -7.03
CA GLN A 78 9.86 -7.35 -6.96
C GLN A 78 9.42 -6.98 -5.54
N PHE A 79 8.72 -7.88 -4.86
CA PHE A 79 8.27 -7.67 -3.48
C PHE A 79 9.44 -7.72 -2.48
N ALA A 80 10.40 -8.61 -2.70
CA ALA A 80 11.63 -8.65 -1.90
C ALA A 80 12.40 -7.32 -1.99
N HIS A 81 12.53 -6.76 -3.20
CA HIS A 81 13.17 -5.45 -3.36
C HIS A 81 12.36 -4.31 -2.73
N ALA A 82 11.03 -4.35 -2.81
CA ALA A 82 10.18 -3.38 -2.13
C ALA A 82 10.35 -3.47 -0.60
N ALA A 83 10.45 -4.68 -0.04
CA ALA A 83 10.68 -4.91 1.39
C ALA A 83 12.08 -4.47 1.87
N GLU A 84 13.09 -4.48 0.99
CA GLU A 84 14.42 -3.92 1.30
C GLU A 84 14.40 -2.38 1.45
N ILE A 85 13.50 -1.71 0.72
CA ILE A 85 13.48 -0.25 0.60
C ILE A 85 12.45 0.38 1.53
N ALA A 86 11.30 -0.28 1.73
CA ALA A 86 10.20 0.21 2.54
C ALA A 86 10.12 -0.59 3.86
N PRO A 87 10.33 0.06 5.03
CA PRO A 87 10.25 -0.62 6.31
C PRO A 87 8.82 -1.08 6.67
N ALA A 88 7.81 -0.52 5.99
CA ALA A 88 6.42 -0.93 6.05
C ALA A 88 5.93 -1.18 4.63
N LEU A 89 5.52 -2.42 4.34
CA LEU A 89 5.00 -2.82 3.04
C LEU A 89 3.62 -3.45 3.20
N MET A 90 2.71 -3.07 2.33
CA MET A 90 1.35 -3.59 2.23
C MET A 90 1.10 -4.00 0.78
N ILE A 91 0.16 -4.91 0.57
CA ILE A 91 -0.33 -5.23 -0.77
C ILE A 91 -1.85 -5.14 -0.81
N ASP A 92 -2.38 -4.86 -2.00
CA ASP A 92 -3.81 -4.83 -2.28
C ASP A 92 -4.09 -5.73 -3.50
N ALA A 93 -4.99 -6.69 -3.31
CA ALA A 93 -5.43 -7.61 -4.35
C ALA A 93 -6.74 -7.17 -5.03
N ASN A 94 -7.42 -6.14 -4.50
CA ASN A 94 -8.65 -5.57 -5.03
C ASN A 94 -9.68 -6.63 -5.45
N GLN A 95 -9.90 -7.64 -4.60
CA GLN A 95 -10.89 -8.70 -4.76
C GLN A 95 -10.61 -9.66 -5.95
N GLN A 96 -9.41 -9.64 -6.51
CA GLN A 96 -9.11 -10.38 -7.76
C GLN A 96 -8.70 -11.84 -7.54
N TRP A 97 -8.56 -12.32 -6.30
CA TRP A 97 -8.22 -13.72 -6.05
C TRP A 97 -9.44 -14.54 -5.64
N ASP A 98 -9.46 -15.80 -6.08
CA ASP A 98 -10.31 -16.82 -5.48
C ASP A 98 -9.64 -17.39 -4.20
N CYS A 99 -10.40 -18.10 -3.36
CA CYS A 99 -9.88 -18.64 -2.10
C CYS A 99 -8.61 -19.50 -2.28
N PRO A 100 -8.52 -20.44 -3.25
CA PRO A 100 -7.29 -21.19 -3.47
C PRO A 100 -6.09 -20.32 -3.83
N THR A 101 -6.30 -19.27 -4.63
CA THR A 101 -5.23 -18.33 -5.00
C THR A 101 -4.83 -17.49 -3.80
N ALA A 102 -5.78 -16.91 -3.07
CA ALA A 102 -5.51 -16.11 -1.88
C ALA A 102 -4.70 -16.90 -0.86
N GLN A 103 -5.06 -18.16 -0.57
CA GLN A 103 -4.27 -18.99 0.36
C GLN A 103 -2.84 -19.27 -0.14
N ARG A 104 -2.63 -19.45 -1.45
CA ARG A 104 -1.28 -19.60 -2.00
C ARG A 104 -0.49 -18.30 -1.86
N MET A 105 -1.11 -17.17 -2.21
CA MET A 105 -0.48 -15.85 -2.14
C MET A 105 -0.13 -15.47 -0.69
N CYS A 106 -1.02 -15.70 0.27
CA CYS A 106 -0.74 -15.45 1.69
C CYS A 106 0.53 -16.21 2.13
N ARG A 107 0.60 -17.53 1.87
CA ARG A 107 1.80 -18.34 2.17
C ARG A 107 3.07 -17.82 1.50
N THR A 108 2.96 -17.37 0.26
CA THR A 108 4.09 -16.80 -0.49
C THR A 108 4.58 -15.48 0.11
N PHE A 109 3.67 -14.68 0.67
CA PHE A 109 3.99 -13.37 1.22
C PHE A 109 4.36 -13.35 2.70
N GLU A 110 4.06 -14.40 3.47
CA GLU A 110 4.48 -14.55 4.88
C GLU A 110 5.95 -14.15 5.14
N PRO A 111 6.94 -14.61 4.35
CA PRO A 111 8.35 -14.28 4.62
C PRO A 111 8.68 -12.78 4.42
N LEU A 112 7.80 -12.01 3.79
CA LEU A 112 7.99 -10.59 3.55
C LEU A 112 7.57 -9.71 4.73
N ASN A 113 6.91 -10.29 5.74
CA ASN A 113 6.46 -9.57 6.94
C ASN A 113 5.67 -8.30 6.60
N LEU A 114 4.66 -8.44 5.73
CA LEU A 114 3.80 -7.34 5.32
C LEU A 114 2.98 -6.81 6.52
N ILE A 115 2.67 -5.51 6.51
CA ILE A 115 1.74 -4.94 7.50
C ILE A 115 0.33 -5.51 7.30
N TRP A 116 -0.12 -5.69 6.06
CA TRP A 116 -1.34 -6.41 5.72
C TRP A 116 -1.40 -6.87 4.25
N ILE A 117 -2.35 -7.77 3.98
CA ILE A 117 -2.89 -8.09 2.65
C ILE A 117 -4.31 -7.54 2.56
N LYS A 118 -4.54 -6.62 1.61
CA LYS A 118 -5.81 -5.91 1.42
C LYS A 118 -6.68 -6.58 0.36
N GLU A 119 -7.97 -6.68 0.67
CA GLU A 119 -9.04 -7.23 -0.18
C GLU A 119 -8.62 -8.48 -0.98
N PRO A 120 -8.16 -9.56 -0.32
CA PRO A 120 -7.75 -10.78 -1.01
C PRO A 120 -8.90 -11.44 -1.78
N LEU A 121 -10.14 -11.33 -1.30
CA LEU A 121 -11.33 -11.98 -1.85
C LEU A 121 -12.42 -10.95 -2.13
N ASP A 122 -13.53 -11.37 -2.75
CA ASP A 122 -14.73 -10.55 -2.91
C ASP A 122 -15.15 -9.89 -1.58
N CYS A 123 -15.52 -8.61 -1.64
CA CYS A 123 -15.82 -7.82 -0.44
C CYS A 123 -17.00 -8.33 0.38
N TYR A 124 -17.83 -9.25 -0.13
CA TYR A 124 -18.92 -9.88 0.63
C TYR A 124 -18.59 -11.30 1.12
N ASP A 125 -17.41 -11.84 0.78
CA ASP A 125 -16.95 -13.14 1.29
C ASP A 125 -16.37 -13.02 2.71
N VAL A 126 -17.25 -12.78 3.68
CA VAL A 126 -16.90 -12.64 5.10
C VAL A 126 -16.20 -13.89 5.62
N ASP A 127 -16.73 -15.07 5.28
CA ASP A 127 -16.22 -16.35 5.77
C ASP A 127 -14.84 -16.67 5.18
N GLY A 128 -14.63 -16.37 3.90
CA GLY A 128 -13.33 -16.50 3.24
C GLY A 128 -12.28 -15.61 3.89
N HIS A 129 -12.62 -14.35 4.17
CA HIS A 129 -11.71 -13.43 4.86
C HIS A 129 -11.40 -13.90 6.30
N ALA A 130 -12.40 -14.35 7.05
CA ALA A 130 -12.21 -14.93 8.39
C ALA A 130 -11.31 -16.17 8.37
N ALA A 131 -11.47 -17.04 7.38
CA ALA A 131 -10.63 -18.22 7.23
C ALA A 131 -9.17 -17.85 6.94
N LEU A 132 -8.92 -16.81 6.12
CA LEU A 132 -7.56 -16.32 5.85
C LEU A 132 -6.94 -15.71 7.12
N ALA A 133 -7.65 -14.79 7.79
CA ALA A 133 -7.17 -14.13 9.01
C ALA A 133 -6.88 -15.11 10.15
N ALA A 134 -7.64 -16.21 10.24
CA ALA A 134 -7.40 -17.24 11.25
C ALA A 134 -6.24 -18.21 10.91
N THR A 135 -5.79 -18.24 9.66
CA THR A 135 -4.81 -19.24 9.18
C THR A 135 -3.39 -18.68 9.05
N PHE A 136 -3.25 -17.39 8.74
CA PHE A 136 -1.97 -16.75 8.41
C PHE A 136 -1.58 -15.70 9.45
N ASP A 137 -0.28 -15.51 9.65
CA ASP A 137 0.22 -14.50 10.60
C ASP A 137 0.17 -13.10 9.98
N THR A 138 0.26 -13.00 8.65
CA THR A 138 0.11 -11.73 7.93
C THR A 138 -1.32 -11.20 8.05
N PRO A 139 -1.52 -9.98 8.57
CA PRO A 139 -2.85 -9.42 8.80
C PRO A 139 -3.70 -9.27 7.52
N ILE A 140 -5.00 -9.45 7.64
CA ILE A 140 -5.98 -9.20 6.56
C ILE A 140 -6.63 -7.83 6.75
N ALA A 141 -6.59 -7.01 5.71
CA ALA A 141 -7.27 -5.73 5.65
C ALA A 141 -8.46 -5.79 4.67
N THR A 142 -9.63 -5.31 5.08
CA THR A 142 -10.80 -5.21 4.19
C THR A 142 -11.80 -4.17 4.70
N GLY A 143 -12.79 -3.82 3.89
CA GLY A 143 -13.90 -2.94 4.30
C GLY A 143 -14.19 -1.75 3.39
N GLU A 144 -13.32 -1.43 2.43
CA GLU A 144 -13.48 -0.22 1.61
C GLU A 144 -14.77 -0.24 0.78
N MET A 145 -15.22 -1.40 0.32
CA MET A 145 -16.43 -1.56 -0.49
C MET A 145 -17.72 -1.62 0.33
N LEU A 146 -17.62 -1.73 1.66
CA LEU A 146 -18.77 -1.87 2.53
C LEU A 146 -19.47 -0.53 2.71
N ARG A 147 -20.80 -0.52 2.60
CA ARG A 147 -21.62 0.70 2.50
C ARG A 147 -22.52 0.93 3.70
N SER A 148 -22.43 0.07 4.72
CA SER A 148 -23.26 0.20 5.90
C SER A 148 -22.56 -0.25 7.18
N LEU A 149 -23.04 0.24 8.32
CA LEU A 149 -22.64 -0.23 9.65
C LEU A 149 -22.90 -1.73 9.83
N ALA A 150 -23.99 -2.25 9.22
CA ALA A 150 -24.37 -3.66 9.33
C ALA A 150 -23.35 -4.56 8.63
N GLU A 151 -22.90 -4.17 7.44
CA GLU A 151 -21.86 -4.90 6.69
C GLU A 151 -20.54 -4.93 7.46
N HIS A 152 -20.07 -3.79 7.97
CA HIS A 152 -18.85 -3.75 8.79
C HIS A 152 -18.98 -4.58 10.07
N ARG A 153 -20.14 -4.54 10.73
CA ARG A 153 -20.42 -5.35 11.93
C ARG A 153 -20.30 -6.85 11.64
N ALA A 154 -20.73 -7.31 10.47
CA ALA A 154 -20.60 -8.73 10.09
C ALA A 154 -19.12 -9.16 10.04
N PHE A 155 -18.25 -8.35 9.44
CA PHE A 155 -16.81 -8.60 9.41
C PHE A 155 -16.19 -8.62 10.81
N ILE A 156 -16.55 -7.66 11.67
CA ILE A 156 -16.07 -7.58 13.05
C ILE A 156 -16.49 -8.84 13.83
N GLN A 157 -17.76 -9.24 13.74
CA GLN A 157 -18.29 -10.40 14.46
C GLN A 157 -17.65 -11.72 14.02
N ALA A 158 -17.35 -11.84 12.72
CA ALA A 158 -16.70 -13.01 12.14
C ALA A 158 -15.18 -13.03 12.35
N LYS A 159 -14.58 -11.95 12.88
CA LYS A 159 -13.12 -11.75 12.91
C LYS A 159 -12.50 -11.88 11.51
N ALA A 160 -13.16 -11.29 10.53
CA ALA A 160 -12.78 -11.34 9.12
C ALA A 160 -11.80 -10.23 8.70
N ALA A 161 -11.34 -9.40 9.65
CA ALA A 161 -10.40 -8.32 9.39
C ALA A 161 -9.57 -8.04 10.63
N ASP A 162 -8.26 -7.91 10.44
CA ASP A 162 -7.31 -7.39 11.44
C ASP A 162 -7.17 -5.86 11.32
N PHE A 163 -7.32 -5.36 10.09
CA PHE A 163 -7.43 -3.94 9.76
C PHE A 163 -8.77 -3.68 9.06
N LEU A 164 -9.61 -2.84 9.67
CA LEU A 164 -10.86 -2.41 9.07
C LEU A 164 -10.67 -1.09 8.33
N MET A 165 -11.16 -1.04 7.09
CA MET A 165 -10.94 0.10 6.18
C MET A 165 -12.24 0.81 5.79
N PRO A 166 -13.00 1.37 6.75
CA PRO A 166 -14.22 2.08 6.42
C PRO A 166 -13.90 3.32 5.57
N ASP A 167 -14.73 3.55 4.55
CA ASP A 167 -14.71 4.77 3.75
C ASP A 167 -15.91 5.64 4.17
N GLY A 168 -15.61 6.79 4.78
CA GLY A 168 -16.61 7.76 5.25
C GLY A 168 -17.71 8.06 4.22
N PRO A 169 -17.38 8.56 3.02
CA PRO A 169 -18.35 8.72 1.93
C PRO A 169 -19.19 7.47 1.62
N ARG A 170 -18.61 6.27 1.61
CA ARG A 170 -19.33 5.03 1.26
C ARG A 170 -20.25 4.52 2.36
N VAL A 171 -19.83 4.60 3.62
CA VAL A 171 -20.59 4.09 4.77
C VAL A 171 -21.76 5.02 5.19
N GLY A 172 -21.85 6.21 4.58
CA GLY A 172 -22.92 7.18 4.81
C GLY A 172 -22.51 8.41 5.62
N GLY A 173 -21.22 8.73 5.67
CA GLY A 173 -20.65 9.94 6.25
C GLY A 173 -20.01 9.76 7.62
N ILE A 174 -19.77 10.88 8.31
CA ILE A 174 -19.05 10.94 9.59
C ILE A 174 -19.75 10.09 10.67
N THR A 175 -21.07 10.25 10.84
CA THR A 175 -21.78 9.58 11.94
C THR A 175 -21.78 8.05 11.80
N PRO A 176 -22.10 7.44 10.65
CA PRO A 176 -21.95 5.99 10.48
C PRO A 176 -20.50 5.52 10.62
N PHE A 177 -19.54 6.28 10.10
CA PHE A 177 -18.12 5.97 10.27
C PHE A 177 -17.73 5.89 11.75
N LEU A 178 -18.09 6.87 12.57
CA LEU A 178 -17.78 6.87 14.01
C LEU A 178 -18.41 5.67 14.74
N LYS A 179 -19.59 5.20 14.28
CA LYS A 179 -20.19 3.97 14.81
C LYS A 179 -19.39 2.73 14.41
N VAL A 180 -18.86 2.67 13.18
CA VAL A 180 -17.96 1.57 12.76
C VAL A 180 -16.67 1.61 13.59
N ALA A 181 -16.07 2.79 13.74
CA ALA A 181 -14.86 2.98 14.54
C ALA A 181 -15.05 2.49 15.98
N ALA A 182 -16.15 2.88 16.64
CA ALA A 182 -16.43 2.43 18.01
C ALA A 182 -16.57 0.91 18.14
N LEU A 183 -17.13 0.22 17.12
CA LEU A 183 -17.21 -1.24 17.11
C LEU A 183 -15.86 -1.91 16.86
N ALA A 184 -15.04 -1.32 15.98
CA ALA A 184 -13.69 -1.79 15.74
C ALA A 184 -12.84 -1.66 17.01
N GLU A 185 -12.98 -0.55 17.73
CA GLU A 185 -12.30 -0.29 19.01
C GLU A 185 -12.69 -1.35 20.05
N GLU A 186 -13.99 -1.58 20.23
CA GLU A 186 -14.51 -2.60 21.16
C GLU A 186 -13.98 -4.00 20.82
N ALA A 187 -13.80 -4.29 19.53
CA ALA A 187 -13.27 -5.57 19.06
C ALA A 187 -11.73 -5.66 19.04
N GLY A 188 -11.02 -4.56 19.34
CA GLY A 188 -9.56 -4.49 19.28
C GLY A 188 -8.98 -4.53 17.86
N ILE A 189 -9.75 -4.15 16.85
CA ILE A 189 -9.36 -4.14 15.43
C ILE A 189 -8.73 -2.78 15.08
N MET A 190 -7.67 -2.77 14.26
CA MET A 190 -7.03 -1.52 13.84
C MET A 190 -7.84 -0.82 12.73
N LEU A 191 -7.80 0.52 12.68
CA LEU A 191 -8.37 1.28 11.56
C LEU A 191 -7.32 1.67 10.52
N ALA A 192 -7.70 1.54 9.25
CA ALA A 192 -6.96 2.06 8.10
C ALA A 192 -7.96 2.63 7.06
N PRO A 193 -8.57 3.81 7.28
CA PRO A 193 -9.62 4.33 6.41
C PRO A 193 -9.15 4.53 4.96
N HIS A 194 -10.04 4.25 4.02
CA HIS A 194 -9.74 4.21 2.59
C HIS A 194 -9.96 5.55 1.86
N PHE A 195 -8.98 5.96 1.04
CA PHE A 195 -9.05 7.03 0.05
C PHE A 195 -9.17 8.48 0.54
N ALA A 196 -10.28 8.89 1.17
CA ALA A 196 -10.63 10.30 1.37
C ALA A 196 -9.84 10.95 2.53
N MET A 197 -8.52 11.09 2.36
CA MET A 197 -7.56 11.49 3.38
C MET A 197 -7.89 12.83 4.04
N GLU A 198 -8.48 13.76 3.28
CA GLU A 198 -8.90 15.08 3.76
C GLU A 198 -9.95 15.00 4.87
N LEU A 199 -10.79 13.97 4.83
CA LEU A 199 -11.75 13.66 5.87
C LEU A 199 -11.16 12.69 6.90
N HIS A 200 -10.49 11.65 6.42
CA HIS A 200 -10.06 10.53 7.25
C HIS A 200 -8.91 10.87 8.18
N VAL A 201 -8.08 11.86 7.90
CA VAL A 201 -7.06 12.35 8.84
C VAL A 201 -7.68 12.79 10.17
N HIS A 202 -8.87 13.42 10.13
CA HIS A 202 -9.60 13.85 11.32
C HIS A 202 -10.29 12.67 12.02
N LEU A 203 -10.94 11.80 11.25
CA LEU A 203 -11.66 10.66 11.84
C LEU A 203 -10.72 9.63 12.44
N ALA A 204 -9.58 9.38 11.80
CA ALA A 204 -8.54 8.50 12.29
C ALA A 204 -7.89 9.07 13.56
N ALA A 205 -7.66 10.38 13.64
CA ALA A 205 -7.13 11.03 14.85
C ALA A 205 -8.04 10.89 16.09
N CYS A 206 -9.32 10.54 15.90
CA CYS A 206 -10.25 10.24 17.00
C CYS A 206 -10.14 8.79 17.51
N TYR A 207 -9.37 7.92 16.83
CA TYR A 207 -9.19 6.53 17.22
C TYR A 207 -8.16 6.43 18.37
N PRO A 208 -8.38 5.55 19.37
CA PRO A 208 -7.52 5.52 20.57
C PRO A 208 -6.11 4.97 20.32
N THR A 209 -5.91 4.22 19.23
CA THR A 209 -4.61 3.71 18.79
C THR A 209 -4.14 4.45 17.55
N ASP A 210 -2.84 4.39 17.25
CA ASP A 210 -2.26 4.97 16.03
C ASP A 210 -2.79 4.25 14.77
N PRO A 211 -3.71 4.84 14.00
CA PRO A 211 -4.27 4.23 12.80
C PRO A 211 -3.42 4.55 11.57
N TRP A 212 -3.68 3.84 10.46
CA TRP A 212 -3.14 4.21 9.16
C TRP A 212 -4.09 5.16 8.42
N VAL A 213 -3.55 6.06 7.60
CA VAL A 213 -4.35 6.91 6.70
C VAL A 213 -3.73 6.83 5.32
N GLU A 214 -4.53 6.48 4.33
CA GLU A 214 -4.08 6.35 2.94
C GLU A 214 -3.82 7.73 2.31
N HIS A 215 -2.73 7.87 1.54
CA HIS A 215 -2.34 9.14 0.92
C HIS A 215 -2.53 9.09 -0.60
N PHE A 216 -3.34 10.01 -1.13
CA PHE A 216 -3.50 10.23 -2.58
C PHE A 216 -3.51 11.71 -2.93
N GLU A 217 -2.76 12.09 -3.96
CA GLU A 217 -2.71 13.48 -4.45
C GLU A 217 -3.90 13.85 -5.38
N ARG A 218 -4.80 12.89 -5.63
CA ARG A 218 -5.85 13.02 -6.66
C ARG A 218 -6.85 14.14 -6.37
N LEU A 219 -7.18 14.36 -5.09
CA LEU A 219 -8.16 15.37 -4.68
C LEU A 219 -7.53 16.73 -4.40
N GLU A 220 -6.21 16.82 -4.23
CA GLU A 220 -5.50 18.05 -3.89
C GLU A 220 -5.81 19.25 -4.81
N PRO A 221 -5.96 19.10 -6.15
CA PRO A 221 -6.30 20.24 -7.01
C PRO A 221 -7.65 20.89 -6.69
N SER A 222 -8.50 20.21 -5.91
CA SER A 222 -9.84 20.68 -5.53
C SER A 222 -9.82 21.66 -4.36
N PHE A 223 -8.68 21.81 -3.68
CA PHE A 223 -8.54 22.60 -2.46
C PHE A 223 -7.43 23.64 -2.57
N ASN A 224 -7.55 24.74 -1.82
CA ASN A 224 -6.50 25.77 -1.76
C ASN A 224 -5.35 25.37 -0.83
N GLU A 225 -5.63 24.52 0.15
CA GLU A 225 -4.68 24.00 1.12
C GLU A 225 -4.37 22.52 0.86
N ARG A 226 -3.23 22.05 1.38
CA ARG A 226 -2.79 20.66 1.29
C ARG A 226 -2.76 20.03 2.68
N ILE A 227 -2.91 18.71 2.74
CA ILE A 227 -2.63 17.95 3.95
C ILE A 227 -1.12 17.80 4.08
N GLU A 228 -0.57 18.30 5.19
CA GLU A 228 0.87 18.24 5.43
C GLU A 228 1.26 16.85 5.94
N THR A 229 2.40 16.35 5.47
CA THR A 229 3.04 15.15 5.99
C THR A 229 4.39 15.48 6.59
N HIS A 230 4.72 14.89 7.74
CA HIS A 230 6.00 15.03 8.40
C HIS A 230 6.44 13.68 8.97
N ALA A 231 7.67 13.25 8.63
CA ALA A 231 8.25 11.99 9.09
C ALA A 231 7.32 10.77 8.89
N GLY A 232 6.65 10.69 7.74
CA GLY A 232 5.75 9.58 7.40
C GLY A 232 4.37 9.64 8.08
N ARG A 233 4.03 10.74 8.76
CA ARG A 233 2.72 10.94 9.41
C ARG A 233 1.99 12.13 8.80
N MET A 234 0.67 12.02 8.63
CA MET A 234 -0.18 13.15 8.28
C MET A 234 -0.40 14.03 9.50
N ILE A 235 -0.36 15.35 9.31
CA ILE A 235 -0.62 16.33 10.35
C ILE A 235 -2.07 16.78 10.26
N VAL A 236 -2.81 16.58 11.35
CA VAL A 236 -4.22 17.01 11.44
C VAL A 236 -4.29 18.53 11.33
N PRO A 237 -5.02 19.10 10.36
CA PRO A 237 -5.16 20.54 10.24
C PRO A 237 -5.83 21.16 11.49
N THR A 238 -5.32 22.32 11.93
CA THR A 238 -5.90 23.08 13.06
C THR A 238 -6.93 24.13 12.63
N ARG A 239 -7.11 24.32 11.33
CA ARG A 239 -8.12 25.21 10.75
C ARG A 239 -9.53 24.66 11.03
N PRO A 240 -10.56 25.50 11.22
CA PRO A 240 -11.93 25.03 11.50
C PRO A 240 -12.49 24.07 10.44
N GLY A 241 -13.36 23.15 10.87
CA GLY A 241 -13.98 22.15 9.99
C GLY A 241 -12.99 21.08 9.54
N VAL A 242 -13.05 20.68 8.27
CA VAL A 242 -12.06 19.77 7.67
C VAL A 242 -10.72 20.47 7.37
N GLY A 243 -10.65 21.80 7.57
CA GLY A 243 -9.44 22.57 7.39
C GLY A 243 -9.03 22.82 5.94
N LEU A 244 -9.97 22.69 5.00
CA LEU A 244 -9.76 22.92 3.56
C LEU A 244 -10.85 23.84 3.01
N SER A 245 -10.50 24.60 1.97
CA SER A 245 -11.40 25.44 1.20
C SER A 245 -11.32 25.10 -0.28
N LEU A 246 -12.46 25.14 -0.99
CA LEU A 246 -12.52 24.79 -2.41
C LEU A 246 -11.69 25.76 -3.26
N SER A 247 -10.93 25.20 -4.18
CA SER A 247 -10.23 25.95 -5.23
C SER A 247 -11.23 26.52 -6.24
N ASP A 248 -10.84 27.63 -6.88
CA ASP A 248 -11.70 28.37 -7.82
C ASP A 248 -12.30 27.53 -8.98
N PRO A 249 -11.59 26.56 -9.61
CA PRO A 249 -12.19 25.73 -10.67
C PRO A 249 -13.25 24.74 -10.19
N VAL A 250 -13.43 24.55 -8.88
CA VAL A 250 -14.47 23.68 -8.28
C VAL A 250 -15.71 24.49 -7.87
N ARG A 251 -15.64 25.82 -7.91
CA ARG A 251 -16.80 26.70 -7.75
C ARG A 251 -17.51 26.78 -9.12
N GLY A 252 -18.46 25.88 -9.34
CA GLY A 252 -19.25 25.81 -10.58
C GLY A 252 -19.90 27.12 -10.98
#